data_AF-A0A9X6AB24-F1
#
_entry.id   AF-A0A9X6AB24-F1
#
_cell.length_a   1.000
_cell.length_b   1.000
_cell.length_c   1.000
_cell.angle_alpha   90.00
_cell.angle_beta   90.00
_cell.angle_gamma   90.00
#
_symmetry.space_group_name_H-M   'P 1'
#
loop_
_entity.id
_entity.type
_entity.pdbx_description
1 polymer ?
#
loop_
_entity_poly.entity_id
_entity_poly.type
_entity_poly.pdbx_seq_one_letter_code
_entity_poly.pdbx_strand_id
1 'polypeptide(L)'
;HSSRTVWWVHTARDPGQQPFAEEARQLLARLPHARVCIYYTAPDLEIAGGPGITHGRMTSDGIRELGIPADAHAYLCGPESFMSTVTSALQRAGLSSSNIHTEVFGALAAINPGITHTGSGPPHQPPGPRGTGPSVTFARSGLSTGWSERYATLLELAEACEVPTRWSCRTGVCHTCATPLLTGQVEYTTQPLEDPASGEVLPCCSIPTTDVLLDL
;
A
#
# COMPACT_ATOMS: atom_id res chain seq x y z
N HIS A 1 27.02 -18.30 8.87
CA HIS A 1 25.58 -18.53 8.67
C HIS A 1 24.83 -18.08 9.91
N SER A 2 23.68 -17.42 9.77
CA SER A 2 22.86 -16.99 10.92
C SER A 2 22.32 -18.22 11.66
N SER A 3 22.39 -18.22 12.99
CA SER A 3 21.82 -19.24 13.87
C SER A 3 20.41 -18.88 14.38
N ARG A 4 19.84 -17.76 13.89
CA ARG A 4 18.52 -17.32 14.32
C ARG A 4 17.45 -18.28 13.81
N THR A 5 16.51 -18.63 14.68
CA THR A 5 15.28 -19.33 14.29
C THR A 5 14.38 -18.37 13.53
N VAL A 6 13.86 -18.80 12.38
CA VAL A 6 13.01 -17.99 11.51
C VAL A 6 11.71 -18.73 11.27
N TRP A 7 10.58 -18.10 11.60
CA TRP A 7 9.27 -18.56 11.14
C TRP A 7 8.91 -17.79 9.89
N TRP A 8 8.80 -18.48 8.76
CA TRP A 8 8.26 -17.94 7.52
C TRP A 8 6.80 -18.37 7.39
N VAL A 9 5.89 -17.42 7.63
CA VAL A 9 4.45 -17.64 7.55
C VAL A 9 3.92 -16.89 6.35
N HIS A 10 3.34 -17.60 5.38
CA HIS A 10 2.82 -17.01 4.15
C HIS A 10 1.38 -17.46 3.90
N THR A 11 0.54 -16.58 3.36
CA THR A 11 -0.85 -16.90 3.00
C THR A 11 -1.09 -16.47 1.56
N ALA A 12 -1.58 -17.39 0.73
CA ALA A 12 -1.93 -17.14 -0.66
C ALA A 12 -3.29 -17.77 -1.00
N ARG A 13 -3.82 -17.48 -2.19
CA ARG A 13 -5.06 -18.11 -2.65
C ARG A 13 -4.83 -19.59 -2.98
N ASP A 14 -3.78 -19.83 -3.76
CA ASP A 14 -3.32 -21.10 -4.28
C ASP A 14 -1.80 -20.98 -4.62
N PRO A 15 -1.11 -22.08 -4.98
CA PRO A 15 0.32 -22.00 -5.30
C PRO A 15 0.66 -21.14 -6.52
N GLY A 16 -0.25 -21.01 -7.48
CA GLY A 16 -0.07 -20.14 -8.65
C GLY A 16 -0.09 -18.65 -8.27
N GLN A 17 -0.71 -18.33 -7.14
CA GLN A 17 -0.77 -16.99 -6.54
C GLN A 17 0.23 -16.79 -5.41
N GLN A 18 1.23 -17.68 -5.26
CA GLN A 18 2.34 -17.49 -4.33
C GLN A 18 3.54 -16.88 -5.06
N PRO A 19 3.73 -15.54 -5.00
CA PRO A 19 4.88 -14.92 -5.62
C PRO A 19 6.19 -15.42 -4.99
N PHE A 20 7.22 -15.58 -5.82
CA PHE A 20 8.56 -16.01 -5.41
C PHE A 20 8.62 -17.36 -4.67
N ALA A 21 7.63 -18.26 -4.86
CA ALA A 21 7.55 -19.53 -4.12
C ALA A 21 8.85 -20.38 -4.21
N GLU A 22 9.39 -20.52 -5.42
CA GLU A 22 10.63 -21.27 -5.66
C GLU A 22 11.82 -20.63 -4.95
N GLU A 23 12.03 -19.33 -5.16
CA GLU A 23 13.14 -18.57 -4.61
C GLU A 23 13.09 -18.55 -3.08
N ALA A 24 11.92 -18.27 -2.50
CA ALA A 24 11.72 -18.30 -1.06
C ALA A 24 12.07 -19.68 -0.48
N ARG A 25 11.62 -20.77 -1.13
CA ARG A 25 11.94 -22.14 -0.69
C ARG A 25 13.45 -22.41 -0.73
N GLN A 26 14.15 -21.98 -1.79
CA GLN A 26 15.60 -22.15 -1.92
C GLN A 26 16.36 -21.35 -0.85
N LEU A 27 15.93 -20.13 -0.55
CA LEU A 27 16.53 -19.28 0.49
C LEU A 27 16.29 -19.85 1.89
N LEU A 28 15.06 -20.29 2.18
CA LEU A 28 14.70 -20.86 3.48
C LEU A 28 15.42 -22.20 3.73
N ALA A 29 15.65 -23.02 2.70
CA ALA A 29 16.43 -24.25 2.82
C ALA A 29 17.89 -24.02 3.25
N ARG A 30 18.43 -22.80 3.07
CA ARG A 30 19.77 -22.41 3.52
C ARG A 30 19.81 -21.99 4.99
N LEU A 31 18.65 -21.91 5.66
CA LEU A 31 18.52 -21.53 7.07
C LEU A 31 18.26 -22.80 7.91
N PRO A 32 19.21 -23.23 8.76
CA PRO A 32 19.12 -24.52 9.47
C PRO A 32 17.99 -24.57 10.50
N HIS A 33 17.46 -23.41 10.90
CA HIS A 33 16.39 -23.27 11.89
C HIS A 33 15.16 -22.55 11.33
N ALA A 34 14.95 -22.60 10.02
CA ALA A 34 13.73 -22.10 9.40
C ALA A 34 12.55 -23.06 9.64
N ARG A 35 11.41 -22.49 9.98
CA ARG A 35 10.10 -23.15 10.08
C ARG A 35 9.18 -22.48 9.06
N VAL A 36 8.67 -23.27 8.12
CA VAL A 36 7.88 -22.76 6.99
C VAL A 36 6.43 -23.18 7.18
N CYS A 37 5.51 -22.21 7.12
CA CYS A 37 4.07 -22.41 7.24
C CYS A 37 3.35 -21.63 6.15
N ILE A 38 2.67 -22.34 5.25
CA ILE A 38 1.98 -21.77 4.10
C ILE A 38 0.49 -22.10 4.21
N TYR A 39 -0.36 -21.08 4.09
CA TYR A 39 -1.81 -21.21 4.09
C TYR A 39 -2.37 -20.96 2.69
N TYR A 40 -3.10 -21.92 2.13
CA TYR A 40 -3.83 -21.73 0.87
C TYR A 40 -5.33 -21.62 1.14
N THR A 41 -5.93 -20.51 0.69
CA THR A 41 -7.30 -20.14 1.08
C THR A 41 -8.38 -20.55 0.07
N ALA A 42 -8.02 -21.07 -1.10
CA ALA A 42 -9.01 -21.56 -2.06
C ALA A 42 -9.70 -22.83 -1.52
N PRO A 43 -11.05 -22.92 -1.59
CA PRO A 43 -11.81 -24.02 -1.03
C PRO A 43 -11.64 -25.35 -1.80
N ASP A 44 -11.44 -25.28 -3.11
CA ASP A 44 -11.44 -26.45 -4.00
C ASP A 44 -10.03 -26.84 -4.48
N LEU A 45 -9.03 -26.62 -3.62
CA LEU A 45 -7.63 -26.83 -3.97
C LEU A 45 -7.28 -28.32 -3.92
N GLU A 46 -7.30 -29.01 -5.07
CA GLU A 46 -6.88 -30.42 -5.21
C GLU A 46 -5.36 -30.58 -5.21
N ILE A 47 -4.70 -30.15 -4.15
CA ILE A 47 -3.25 -30.27 -3.99
C ILE A 47 -2.98 -31.10 -2.76
N ALA A 48 -2.15 -32.15 -2.91
CA ALA A 48 -1.72 -32.95 -1.78
C ALA A 48 -1.01 -32.04 -0.76
N GLY A 49 -1.55 -31.98 0.46
CA GLY A 49 -0.92 -31.28 1.57
C GLY A 49 0.53 -31.75 1.73
N GLY A 50 1.44 -30.78 1.86
CA GLY A 50 2.85 -31.03 2.13
C GLY A 50 3.24 -30.58 3.54
N PRO A 51 4.42 -30.96 4.05
CA PRO A 51 4.93 -30.47 5.31
C PRO A 51 4.91 -28.93 5.34
N GLY A 52 4.28 -28.36 6.37
CA GLY A 52 4.16 -26.91 6.51
C GLY A 52 3.09 -26.26 5.62
N ILE A 53 2.25 -27.01 4.92
CA ILE A 53 1.12 -26.48 4.14
C ILE A 53 -0.19 -26.75 4.89
N THR A 54 -1.02 -25.73 5.03
CA THR A 54 -2.35 -25.79 5.66
C THR A 54 -3.40 -25.25 4.69
N HIS A 55 -4.53 -25.93 4.59
CA HIS A 55 -5.68 -25.46 3.79
C HIS A 55 -6.60 -24.60 4.65
N GLY A 56 -7.14 -23.55 4.03
CA GLY A 56 -7.99 -22.57 4.69
C GLY A 56 -7.24 -21.32 5.15
N ARG A 57 -7.97 -20.41 5.79
CA ARG A 57 -7.42 -19.15 6.31
C ARG A 57 -6.67 -19.40 7.61
N MET A 58 -5.58 -18.68 7.81
CA MET A 58 -4.90 -18.65 9.09
C MET A 58 -5.83 -18.14 10.19
N THR A 59 -5.97 -18.91 11.26
CA THR A 59 -6.80 -18.57 12.42
C THR A 59 -5.92 -18.19 13.62
N SER A 60 -6.52 -17.61 14.66
CA SER A 60 -5.80 -17.34 15.92
C SER A 60 -5.24 -18.62 16.55
N ASP A 61 -5.96 -19.73 16.44
CA ASP A 61 -5.50 -21.04 16.91
C ASP A 61 -4.32 -21.55 16.09
N GLY A 62 -4.38 -21.41 14.76
CA GLY A 62 -3.26 -21.74 13.89
C GLY A 62 -1.99 -20.99 14.26
N ILE A 63 -2.09 -19.69 14.57
CA ILE A 63 -0.94 -18.86 15.02
C ILE A 63 -0.40 -19.34 16.37
N ARG A 64 -1.28 -19.69 17.31
CA ARG A 64 -0.88 -20.25 18.61
C ARG A 64 -0.14 -21.58 18.45
N GLU A 65 -0.59 -22.43 17.54
CA GLU A 65 0.01 -23.74 17.25
C GLU A 65 1.41 -23.64 16.61
N LEU A 66 1.76 -22.52 15.98
CA LEU A 66 3.12 -22.27 15.47
C LEU A 66 4.19 -22.26 16.58
N GLY A 67 3.78 -22.01 17.83
CA GLY A 67 4.66 -21.98 19.00
C GLY A 67 5.76 -20.92 18.87
N ILE A 68 5.41 -19.74 18.39
CA ILE A 68 6.35 -18.61 18.25
C ILE A 68 6.77 -18.14 19.65
N PRO A 69 8.08 -18.05 19.95
CA PRO A 69 8.56 -17.57 21.25
C PRO A 69 8.10 -16.14 21.56
N ALA A 70 7.80 -15.86 22.82
CA ALA A 70 7.31 -14.55 23.27
C ALA A 70 8.33 -13.41 23.10
N ASP A 71 9.62 -13.73 23.05
CA ASP A 71 10.72 -12.79 22.80
C ASP A 71 11.04 -12.61 21.30
N ALA A 72 10.29 -13.26 20.40
CA ALA A 72 10.45 -13.09 18.96
C ALA A 72 10.04 -11.68 18.50
N HIS A 73 10.63 -11.25 17.39
CA HIS A 73 10.17 -10.09 16.63
C HIS A 73 9.35 -10.57 15.44
N ALA A 74 8.11 -10.08 15.32
CA ALA A 74 7.21 -10.35 14.22
C ALA A 74 7.21 -9.17 13.26
N TYR A 75 7.35 -9.46 11.97
CA TYR A 75 7.24 -8.49 10.88
C TYR A 75 6.06 -8.91 10.02
N LEU A 76 5.05 -8.05 9.95
CA LEU A 76 3.76 -8.34 9.33
C LEU A 76 3.51 -7.38 8.17
N CYS A 77 3.10 -7.95 7.05
CA CYS A 77 2.69 -7.22 5.86
C CYS A 77 1.48 -7.95 5.25
N GLY A 78 0.49 -7.20 4.79
CA GLY A 78 -0.71 -7.74 4.15
C GLY A 78 -1.92 -6.81 4.30
N PRO A 79 -3.14 -7.28 3.99
CA PRO A 79 -4.36 -6.52 4.20
C PRO A 79 -4.57 -6.15 5.68
N GLU A 80 -5.19 -5.00 5.94
CA GLU A 80 -5.38 -4.48 7.30
C GLU A 80 -6.10 -5.47 8.24
N SER A 81 -7.19 -6.08 7.77
CA SER A 81 -7.95 -7.06 8.55
C SER A 81 -7.12 -8.31 8.88
N PHE A 82 -6.25 -8.73 7.96
CA PHE A 82 -5.30 -9.82 8.18
C PHE A 82 -4.28 -9.44 9.24
N MET A 83 -3.59 -8.31 9.08
CA MET A 83 -2.56 -7.87 10.04
C MET A 83 -3.14 -7.62 11.43
N SER A 84 -4.34 -7.04 11.54
CA SER A 84 -5.05 -6.85 12.81
C SER A 84 -5.34 -8.19 13.50
N THR A 85 -5.82 -9.18 12.75
CA THR A 85 -6.08 -10.53 13.25
C THR A 85 -4.80 -11.20 13.75
N VAL A 86 -3.72 -11.13 12.96
CA VAL A 86 -2.42 -11.74 13.31
C VAL A 86 -1.78 -11.05 14.51
N THR A 87 -1.77 -9.71 14.53
CA THR A 87 -1.26 -8.91 15.65
C THR A 87 -1.97 -9.29 16.95
N SER A 88 -3.30 -9.34 16.92
CA SER A 88 -4.10 -9.72 18.09
C SER A 88 -3.80 -11.15 18.57
N ALA A 89 -3.58 -12.08 17.64
CA ALA A 89 -3.24 -13.46 17.96
C ALA A 89 -1.83 -13.60 18.56
N LEU A 90 -0.84 -12.89 18.01
CA LEU A 90 0.53 -12.88 18.53
C LEU A 90 0.61 -12.25 19.93
N GLN A 91 -0.14 -11.17 20.17
CA GLN A 91 -0.25 -10.56 21.50
C GLN A 91 -0.87 -11.54 22.51
N ARG A 92 -1.93 -12.25 22.14
CA ARG A 92 -2.51 -13.32 22.97
C ARG A 92 -1.54 -14.47 23.22
N ALA A 93 -0.64 -14.73 22.27
CA ALA A 93 0.44 -15.72 22.43
C ALA A 93 1.62 -15.20 23.28
N GLY A 94 1.59 -13.94 23.73
CA GLY A 94 2.57 -13.38 24.68
C GLY A 94 3.62 -12.44 24.07
N LEU A 95 3.56 -12.14 22.77
CA LEU A 95 4.48 -11.17 22.17
C LEU A 95 4.11 -9.75 22.60
N SER A 96 5.11 -8.98 23.02
CA SER A 96 4.95 -7.54 23.28
C SER A 96 4.60 -6.80 21.98
N SER A 97 3.74 -5.78 22.08
CA SER A 97 3.45 -4.88 20.96
C SER A 97 4.71 -4.21 20.39
N SER A 98 5.72 -3.95 21.22
CA SER A 98 7.01 -3.38 20.79
C SER A 98 7.79 -4.28 19.82
N ASN A 99 7.49 -5.59 19.81
CA ASN A 99 8.16 -6.58 18.99
C ASN A 99 7.32 -6.97 17.76
N ILE A 100 6.16 -6.34 17.56
CA ILE A 100 5.29 -6.56 16.40
C ILE A 100 5.40 -5.32 15.50
N HIS A 101 6.01 -5.52 14.35
CA HIS A 101 6.25 -4.48 13.36
C HIS A 101 5.32 -4.71 12.18
N THR A 102 4.50 -3.72 11.84
CA THR A 102 3.52 -3.81 10.76
C THR A 102 3.85 -2.81 9.67
N GLU A 103 3.80 -3.24 8.42
CA GLU A 103 3.86 -2.36 7.25
C GLU A 103 2.54 -2.46 6.48
N VAL A 104 1.84 -1.33 6.37
CA VAL A 104 0.54 -1.26 5.70
C VAL A 104 0.74 -0.85 4.25
N PHE A 105 0.60 -1.81 3.33
CA PHE A 105 0.46 -1.54 1.91
C PHE A 105 -1.02 -1.34 1.57
N GLY A 106 -1.48 -0.10 1.66
CA GLY A 106 -2.86 0.26 1.35
C GLY A 106 -3.23 1.65 1.88
N ALA A 107 -4.20 2.30 1.25
CA ALA A 107 -4.75 3.55 1.74
C ALA A 107 -5.44 3.31 3.10
N LEU A 108 -5.12 4.14 4.09
CA LEU A 108 -5.96 4.28 5.28
C LEU A 108 -7.42 4.55 4.84
N ALA A 109 -8.38 4.15 5.68
CA ALA A 109 -9.80 4.38 5.45
C ALA A 109 -10.08 5.80 4.93
N ALA A 110 -10.98 5.90 3.93
CA ALA A 110 -11.27 7.13 3.22
C ALA A 110 -11.81 8.25 4.16
N ILE A 111 -10.95 9.20 4.51
CA ILE A 111 -11.27 10.51 5.15
C ILE A 111 -11.23 11.61 4.07
N ASN A 112 -12.27 11.91 3.25
CA ASN A 112 -13.53 12.56 3.62
C ASN A 112 -14.50 12.74 2.41
N PRO A 113 -15.81 12.83 2.68
CA PRO A 113 -16.62 13.99 2.33
C PRO A 113 -16.39 15.12 3.37
N GLY A 114 -15.69 16.18 2.97
CA GLY A 114 -15.51 17.42 3.75
C GLY A 114 -14.14 17.51 4.46
N ILE A 115 -13.16 18.08 3.75
CA ILE A 115 -11.85 18.62 4.20
C ILE A 115 -11.53 18.43 5.68
N THR A 116 -10.45 17.71 6.00
CA THR A 116 -9.79 17.76 7.30
C THR A 116 -8.28 17.90 7.13
N HIS A 117 -7.71 18.66 8.06
CA HIS A 117 -6.47 19.41 7.95
C HIS A 117 -5.21 18.52 7.98
N THR A 118 -4.48 18.48 6.87
CA THR A 118 -3.08 18.01 6.83
C THR A 118 -2.13 18.99 6.13
N GLY A 119 -2.60 20.21 5.79
CA GLY A 119 -1.79 21.31 5.25
C GLY A 119 -1.45 22.36 6.30
N SER A 120 -0.27 22.99 6.19
CA SER A 120 0.25 24.02 7.11
C SER A 120 -0.42 25.40 6.96
N GLY A 121 -1.32 25.58 5.98
CA GLY A 121 -1.99 26.83 5.70
C GLY A 121 -3.12 26.67 4.66
N PRO A 122 -3.82 27.77 4.32
CA PRO A 122 -4.88 27.75 3.32
C PRO A 122 -4.31 27.57 1.91
N PRO A 123 -5.04 26.93 0.98
CA PRO A 123 -4.60 26.80 -0.40
C PRO A 123 -4.20 28.14 -1.02
N HIS A 124 -3.04 28.17 -1.67
CA HIS A 124 -2.44 29.38 -2.22
C HIS A 124 -1.78 29.11 -3.58
N GLN A 125 -1.47 30.16 -4.31
CA GLN A 125 -0.72 30.04 -5.57
C GLN A 125 0.67 29.42 -5.30
N PRO A 126 1.18 28.55 -6.18
CA PRO A 126 2.46 27.91 -5.96
C PRO A 126 3.58 28.95 -6.00
N PRO A 127 4.65 28.80 -5.21
CA PRO A 127 5.75 29.77 -5.14
C PRO A 127 6.49 29.88 -6.47
N GLY A 128 6.96 31.09 -6.81
CA GLY A 128 7.71 31.38 -8.03
C GLY A 128 6.84 31.86 -9.20
N PRO A 129 7.38 31.88 -10.43
CA PRO A 129 6.63 32.31 -11.60
C PRO A 129 5.47 31.34 -11.88
N ARG A 130 4.37 31.89 -12.42
CA ARG A 130 3.26 31.08 -12.91
C ARG A 130 3.74 30.20 -14.05
N GLY A 131 3.33 28.93 -14.02
CA GLY A 131 3.57 28.03 -15.14
C GLY A 131 2.84 28.49 -16.39
N THR A 132 3.43 28.23 -17.55
CA THR A 132 2.88 28.56 -18.87
C THR A 132 2.23 27.35 -19.56
N GLY A 133 2.24 26.18 -18.91
CA GLY A 133 1.60 24.97 -19.39
C GLY A 133 0.08 24.96 -19.13
N PRO A 134 -0.57 23.79 -19.27
CA PRO A 134 -2.01 23.67 -19.08
C PRO A 134 -2.50 24.16 -17.72
N SER A 135 -3.73 24.65 -17.68
CA SER A 135 -4.37 25.09 -16.44
C SER A 135 -4.73 23.88 -15.56
N VAL A 136 -4.28 23.89 -14.31
CA VAL A 136 -4.63 22.91 -13.29
C VAL A 136 -5.56 23.56 -12.28
N THR A 137 -6.79 23.03 -12.16
CA THR A 137 -7.79 23.53 -11.21
C THR A 137 -8.09 22.48 -10.15
N PHE A 138 -8.00 22.89 -8.90
CA PHE A 138 -8.39 22.14 -7.70
C PHE A 138 -9.78 22.67 -7.26
N ALA A 139 -10.83 21.94 -7.63
CA ALA A 139 -12.23 22.39 -7.55
C ALA A 139 -12.69 22.73 -6.12
N ARG A 140 -12.36 21.89 -5.13
CA ARG A 140 -12.77 22.06 -3.73
C ARG A 140 -11.90 23.08 -3.01
N SER A 141 -10.66 23.21 -3.44
CA SER A 141 -9.73 24.23 -2.94
C SER A 141 -9.95 25.60 -3.58
N GLY A 142 -10.77 25.69 -4.63
CA GLY A 142 -11.10 26.95 -5.31
C GLY A 142 -9.88 27.60 -5.97
N LEU A 143 -8.88 26.80 -6.35
CA LEU A 143 -7.58 27.27 -6.82
C LEU A 143 -7.30 26.80 -8.25
N SER A 144 -6.97 27.73 -9.13
CA SER A 144 -6.45 27.45 -10.47
C SER A 144 -5.06 28.04 -10.64
N THR A 145 -4.15 27.27 -11.24
CA THR A 145 -2.80 27.72 -11.55
C THR A 145 -2.26 27.03 -12.80
N GLY A 146 -1.30 27.68 -13.49
CA GLY A 146 -0.70 27.12 -14.70
C GLY A 146 0.36 26.06 -14.37
N TRP A 147 0.33 24.94 -15.09
CA TRP A 147 1.32 23.88 -14.98
C TRP A 147 2.72 24.38 -15.31
N SER A 148 3.70 23.93 -14.52
CA SER A 148 5.11 24.28 -14.67
C SER A 148 5.94 23.01 -14.59
N GLU A 149 6.85 22.82 -15.54
CA GLU A 149 7.76 21.68 -15.61
C GLU A 149 8.71 21.55 -14.40
N ARG A 150 8.72 22.54 -13.49
CA ARG A 150 9.42 22.45 -12.21
C ARG A 150 8.81 21.41 -11.25
N TYR A 151 7.55 21.04 -11.49
CA TYR A 151 6.86 20.00 -10.74
C TYR A 151 6.89 18.73 -11.58
N ALA A 152 7.38 17.64 -10.99
CA ALA A 152 7.43 16.36 -11.67
C ALA A 152 6.04 15.72 -11.80
N THR A 153 5.10 16.05 -10.90
CA THR A 153 3.77 15.45 -10.86
C THR A 153 2.68 16.44 -10.42
N LEU A 154 1.42 16.15 -10.75
CA LEU A 154 0.25 16.90 -10.28
C LEU A 154 0.16 16.95 -8.74
N LEU A 155 0.62 15.89 -8.06
CA LEU A 155 0.73 15.87 -6.61
C LEU A 155 1.70 16.93 -6.09
N GLU A 156 2.90 17.05 -6.68
CA GLU A 156 3.88 18.05 -6.23
C GLU A 156 3.37 19.49 -6.41
N LEU A 157 2.64 19.75 -7.50
CA LEU A 157 1.99 21.04 -7.69
C LEU A 157 0.92 21.29 -6.62
N ALA A 158 0.10 20.28 -6.30
CA ALA A 158 -0.90 20.38 -5.24
C ALA A 158 -0.26 20.65 -3.86
N GLU A 159 0.82 19.93 -3.51
CA GLU A 159 1.59 20.15 -2.29
C GLU A 159 2.16 21.57 -2.22
N ALA A 160 2.72 22.08 -3.32
CA ALA A 160 3.26 23.43 -3.39
C ALA A 160 2.21 24.54 -3.30
N CYS A 161 0.94 24.19 -3.51
CA CYS A 161 -0.21 25.05 -3.35
C CYS A 161 -0.90 24.89 -1.99
N GLU A 162 -0.38 24.04 -1.10
CA GLU A 162 -1.05 23.61 0.14
C GLU A 162 -2.46 23.06 -0.08
N VAL A 163 -2.70 22.46 -1.25
CA VAL A 163 -3.96 21.77 -1.57
C VAL A 163 -3.98 20.43 -0.81
N PRO A 164 -5.00 20.17 0.02
CA PRO A 164 -5.11 18.91 0.74
C PRO A 164 -5.21 17.73 -0.22
N THR A 165 -4.27 16.80 -0.12
CA THR A 165 -4.22 15.59 -0.95
C THR A 165 -3.97 14.35 -0.09
N ARG A 166 -4.39 13.20 -0.61
CA ARG A 166 -4.00 11.91 -0.06
C ARG A 166 -2.85 11.36 -0.87
N TRP A 167 -1.84 10.81 -0.22
CA TRP A 167 -0.78 10.09 -0.92
C TRP A 167 -0.02 9.18 0.05
N SER A 168 0.71 8.21 -0.50
CA SER A 168 1.62 7.35 0.26
C SER A 168 2.83 6.96 -0.60
N CYS A 169 2.65 6.01 -1.55
CA CYS A 169 3.78 5.44 -2.30
C CYS A 169 4.47 6.39 -3.28
N ARG A 170 3.78 7.42 -3.79
CA ARG A 170 4.24 8.33 -4.85
C ARG A 170 4.70 7.67 -6.16
N THR A 171 4.32 6.42 -6.40
CA THR A 171 4.74 5.63 -7.57
C THR A 171 3.56 4.99 -8.31
N GLY A 172 2.32 5.38 -7.99
CA GLY A 172 1.12 4.86 -8.66
C GLY A 172 0.73 3.42 -8.28
N VAL A 173 1.26 2.86 -7.19
CA VAL A 173 0.99 1.45 -6.80
C VAL A 173 -0.06 1.33 -5.69
N CYS A 174 -0.08 2.25 -4.72
CA CYS A 174 -0.99 2.15 -3.57
C CYS A 174 -2.40 2.71 -3.80
N HIS A 175 -2.61 3.45 -4.89
CA HIS A 175 -3.85 4.15 -5.24
C HIS A 175 -4.41 5.11 -4.17
N THR A 176 -3.66 5.40 -3.10
CA THR A 176 -4.08 6.33 -2.03
C THR A 176 -4.34 7.74 -2.56
N CYS A 177 -3.66 8.15 -3.63
CA CYS A 177 -3.85 9.45 -4.27
C CYS A 177 -4.97 9.50 -5.31
N ALA A 178 -5.72 8.41 -5.51
CA ALA A 178 -6.82 8.39 -6.46
C ALA A 178 -7.76 9.58 -6.23
N THR A 179 -7.94 10.35 -7.30
CA THR A 179 -8.65 11.62 -7.28
C THR A 179 -9.56 11.67 -8.50
N PRO A 180 -10.84 12.06 -8.36
CA PRO A 180 -11.70 12.28 -9.52
C PRO A 180 -11.13 13.33 -10.47
N LEU A 181 -11.00 12.96 -11.75
CA LEU A 181 -10.65 13.85 -12.84
C LEU A 181 -11.94 14.29 -13.53
N LEU A 182 -12.42 15.49 -13.18
CA LEU A 182 -13.70 16.00 -13.66
C LEU A 182 -13.63 16.38 -15.16
N THR A 183 -12.51 16.95 -15.60
CA THR A 183 -12.24 17.26 -17.01
C THR A 183 -10.75 17.22 -17.30
N GLY A 184 -10.38 17.01 -18.58
CA GLY A 184 -9.01 17.08 -19.05
C GLY A 184 -8.37 15.72 -19.24
N GLN A 185 -7.08 15.70 -19.57
CA GLN A 185 -6.29 14.51 -19.81
C GLN A 185 -4.92 14.63 -19.13
N VAL A 186 -4.38 13.47 -18.74
CA VAL A 186 -3.06 13.36 -18.11
C VAL A 186 -2.23 12.29 -18.81
N GLU A 187 -0.92 12.34 -18.59
CA GLU A 187 0.03 11.28 -18.93
C GLU A 187 0.70 10.79 -17.64
N TYR A 188 0.96 9.49 -17.55
CA TYR A 188 1.67 8.90 -16.42
C TYR A 188 3.18 8.91 -16.65
N THR A 189 3.90 9.62 -15.79
CA THR A 189 5.38 9.63 -15.76
C THR A 189 5.96 8.28 -15.34
N THR A 190 5.19 7.50 -14.57
CA THR A 190 5.47 6.11 -14.22
C THR A 190 4.17 5.34 -14.39
N GLN A 191 4.18 4.32 -15.24
CA GLN A 191 2.99 3.51 -15.52
C GLN A 191 2.50 2.82 -14.22
N PRO A 192 1.26 3.06 -13.79
CA PRO A 192 0.66 2.35 -12.66
C PRO A 192 0.63 0.84 -12.90
N LEU A 193 0.72 0.06 -11.82
CA LEU A 193 0.59 -1.40 -11.91
C LEU A 193 -0.84 -1.82 -12.27
N GLU A 194 -1.82 -1.06 -11.77
CA GLU A 194 -3.24 -1.19 -12.07
C GLU A 194 -3.77 0.19 -12.44
N ASP A 195 -4.67 0.26 -13.42
CA ASP A 195 -5.29 1.53 -13.79
C ASP A 195 -6.23 2.01 -12.65
N PRO A 196 -6.33 3.32 -12.38
CA PRO A 196 -7.33 3.82 -11.45
C PRO A 196 -8.74 3.55 -11.95
N ALA A 197 -9.73 3.70 -11.05
CA ALA A 197 -11.12 3.53 -11.44
C ALA A 197 -11.52 4.54 -12.54
N SER A 198 -12.54 4.19 -13.32
CA SER A 198 -13.04 5.07 -14.39
C SER A 198 -13.42 6.45 -13.83
N GLY A 199 -12.87 7.51 -14.44
CA GLY A 199 -13.07 8.89 -13.99
C GLY A 199 -12.13 9.35 -12.88
N GLU A 200 -11.18 8.51 -12.44
CA GLU A 200 -10.13 8.88 -11.49
C GLU A 200 -8.75 8.98 -12.16
N VAL A 201 -7.84 9.67 -11.49
CA VAL A 201 -6.43 9.79 -11.83
C VAL A 201 -5.57 9.55 -10.60
N LEU A 202 -4.31 9.17 -10.80
CA LEU A 202 -3.29 9.10 -9.75
C LEU A 202 -2.34 10.33 -9.86
N PRO A 203 -2.59 11.46 -9.17
CA PRO A 203 -1.76 12.68 -9.28
C PRO A 203 -0.31 12.47 -8.89
N CYS A 204 0.00 11.43 -8.09
CA CYS A 204 1.34 11.15 -7.59
C CYS A 204 2.32 10.65 -8.66
N CYS A 205 1.83 10.28 -9.84
CA CYS A 205 2.67 9.80 -10.94
C CYS A 205 2.19 10.34 -12.29
N SER A 206 1.38 11.39 -12.33
CA SER A 206 0.83 11.96 -13.57
C SER A 206 1.13 13.44 -13.76
N ILE A 207 1.14 13.87 -15.03
CA ILE A 207 1.29 15.25 -15.48
C ILE A 207 0.12 15.62 -16.42
N PRO A 208 -0.32 16.88 -16.48
CA PRO A 208 -1.41 17.28 -17.35
C PRO A 208 -0.94 17.40 -18.81
N THR A 209 -1.73 16.87 -19.74
CA THR A 209 -1.53 17.06 -21.20
C THR A 209 -2.49 18.09 -21.78
N THR A 210 -3.61 18.34 -21.09
CA THR A 210 -4.55 19.42 -21.37
C THR A 210 -4.88 20.16 -20.08
N ASP A 211 -5.73 21.18 -20.14
CA ASP A 211 -6.32 21.76 -18.94
C ASP A 211 -7.05 20.66 -18.16
N VAL A 212 -6.81 20.59 -16.85
CA VAL A 212 -7.37 19.57 -15.96
C VAL A 212 -8.13 20.19 -14.80
N LEU A 213 -9.22 19.53 -14.42
CA LEU A 213 -10.03 19.85 -13.24
C LEU A 213 -10.06 18.64 -12.32
N LEU A 214 -9.42 18.77 -11.17
CA LEU A 214 -9.33 17.74 -10.13
C LEU A 214 -10.29 18.07 -8.99
N ASP A 215 -10.97 17.06 -8.44
CA ASP A 215 -11.84 17.22 -7.27
C ASP A 215 -11.04 17.30 -5.94
N LEU A 216 -10.18 18.32 -5.83
CA LEU A 216 -9.27 18.63 -4.71
C LEU A 216 -9.43 20.05 -4.20
#